data_AF-A0A941GQG8-F1
#
_entry.id   AF-A0A941GQG8-F1
#
_cell.length_a   1.000
_cell.length_b   1.000
_cell.length_c   1.000
_cell.angle_alpha   90.00
_cell.angle_beta   90.00
_cell.angle_gamma   90.00
#
_symmetry.space_group_name_H-M   'P 1'
#
loop_
_entity.id
_entity.type
_entity.pdbx_description
1 polymer ?
#
loop_
_entity_poly.entity_id
_entity_poly.type
_entity_poly.pdbx_seq_one_letter_code
_entity_poly.pdbx_strand_id
1 'polypeptide(L)'
;MERKKIVEILDVVRVSKINTEKLLGFAIDSPRKGEVENNETIQVSGWVLGKQSQAVAVELVSGIKVIKTIPINQIRQDVTKIHKISGTEKCGFVNSVNLKQILPNNEIWIKAVLEDQSVVSIGLIKIAQNPEQSQEIEIKGQPKPSRDWLQKVKADLGGWPKAKLPQAGEEEKTRVAGVSLVKDEADIIYYNLVWHYSIGIKRFVILNNMSRDGTGKEIRRFANDYPEAMVYLIEDRERGHYQGRKMTAAAEFAHRMWQAEWILPFDGDEILCPLQVTLDTTLAAISKEHKFIGLPYRNHILREFYDDSEPNPLKRITHRVKNDIPDHKVLIRWKRGMVIGEGNHKVHDGGLLPVTLSGKEVGILMRHYRFRSQEHIKRKLINMKEGFNAATELRMGPLHSKWNKEYKEKGKNFFEEFYQNELNDHKNAVDDPAVISI
;
A
#
# COMPACT_ATOMS: atom_id res chain seq x y z
N MET A 1 -6.21 -38.25 -28.35
CA MET A 1 -5.56 -37.03 -28.88
C MET A 1 -5.41 -36.05 -27.73
N GLU A 2 -4.18 -35.79 -27.27
CA GLU A 2 -3.93 -34.71 -26.30
C GLU A 2 -4.35 -33.38 -26.91
N ARG A 3 -5.26 -32.67 -26.25
CA ARG A 3 -5.64 -31.31 -26.64
C ARG A 3 -4.47 -30.38 -26.36
N LYS A 4 -3.94 -29.74 -27.40
CA LYS A 4 -2.86 -28.75 -27.28
C LYS A 4 -3.31 -27.62 -26.36
N LYS A 5 -2.52 -27.33 -25.32
CA LYS A 5 -2.71 -26.15 -24.47
C LYS A 5 -2.41 -24.91 -25.30
N ILE A 6 -3.36 -23.97 -25.32
CA ILE A 6 -3.22 -22.68 -26.00
C ILE A 6 -2.74 -21.68 -24.95
N VAL A 7 -1.67 -20.97 -25.28
CA VAL A 7 -1.08 -19.96 -24.42
C VAL A 7 -1.18 -18.62 -25.13
N GLU A 8 -1.76 -17.64 -24.46
CA GLU A 8 -1.89 -16.28 -24.96
C GLU A 8 -0.95 -15.34 -24.22
N ILE A 9 -0.24 -14.49 -24.96
CA ILE A 9 0.59 -13.43 -24.39
C ILE A 9 -0.28 -12.20 -24.14
N LEU A 10 -0.75 -12.04 -22.90
CA LEU A 10 -1.63 -10.94 -22.50
C LEU A 10 -0.97 -9.57 -22.66
N ASP A 11 0.32 -9.49 -22.33
CA ASP A 11 1.09 -8.26 -22.48
C ASP A 11 2.60 -8.51 -22.45
N VAL A 12 3.35 -7.57 -23.03
CA VAL A 12 4.81 -7.50 -22.91
C VAL A 12 5.18 -6.08 -22.52
N VAL A 13 5.33 -5.86 -21.22
CA VAL A 13 5.58 -4.55 -20.64
C VAL A 13 7.08 -4.29 -20.65
N ARG A 14 7.51 -3.22 -21.31
CA ARG A 14 8.90 -2.76 -21.26
C ARG A 14 9.10 -1.86 -20.04
N VAL A 15 10.19 -2.07 -19.31
CA VAL A 15 10.51 -1.22 -18.16
C VAL A 15 10.85 0.20 -18.64
N SER A 16 10.41 1.21 -17.89
CA SER A 16 10.69 2.62 -18.17
C SER A 16 12.21 2.90 -18.26
N LYS A 17 12.62 3.78 -19.18
CA LYS A 17 14.03 4.22 -19.32
C LYS A 17 14.64 4.78 -18.03
N ILE A 18 13.81 5.26 -17.10
CA ILE A 18 14.23 5.78 -15.78
C ILE A 18 14.78 4.66 -14.89
N ASN A 19 14.31 3.42 -15.06
CA ASN A 19 14.75 2.27 -14.26
C ASN A 19 15.86 1.45 -14.96
N THR A 20 16.40 1.96 -16.08
CA THR A 20 17.43 1.28 -16.88
C THR A 20 18.64 2.19 -17.14
N GLU A 21 19.03 3.01 -16.17
CA GLU A 21 20.12 4.02 -16.31
C GLU A 21 21.47 3.41 -16.71
N LYS A 22 21.67 2.12 -16.41
CA LYS A 22 22.84 1.32 -16.79
C LYS A 22 22.81 0.81 -18.25
N LEU A 23 21.70 1.00 -18.96
CA LEU A 23 21.50 0.55 -20.33
C LEU A 23 21.44 1.74 -21.30
N LEU A 24 22.05 1.60 -22.47
CA LEU A 24 21.89 2.53 -23.59
C LEU A 24 20.59 2.29 -24.34
N GLY A 25 20.15 1.04 -24.39
CA GLY A 25 18.91 0.65 -25.05
C GLY A 25 18.67 -0.85 -24.94
N PHE A 26 17.44 -1.25 -25.18
CA PHE A 26 17.05 -2.64 -25.31
C PHE A 26 15.75 -2.73 -26.08
N ALA A 27 15.46 -3.92 -26.61
CA ALA A 27 14.14 -4.28 -27.08
C ALA A 27 13.83 -5.73 -26.73
N ILE A 28 12.54 -5.99 -26.58
CA ILE A 28 11.96 -7.33 -26.56
C ILE A 28 11.18 -7.44 -27.86
N ASP A 29 11.64 -8.32 -28.73
CA ASP A 29 11.13 -8.53 -30.09
C ASP A 29 10.05 -9.62 -30.13
N SER A 30 10.21 -10.63 -29.27
CA SER A 30 9.31 -11.77 -29.04
C SER A 30 9.32 -12.17 -27.56
N PRO A 31 8.19 -12.58 -26.97
CA PRO A 31 6.87 -12.64 -27.58
C PRO A 31 6.25 -11.25 -27.78
N ARG A 32 5.12 -11.17 -28.51
CA ARG A 32 4.31 -9.95 -28.64
C ARG A 32 2.95 -10.12 -28.01
N LYS A 33 2.37 -9.01 -27.54
CA LYS A 33 0.99 -9.01 -27.04
C LYS A 33 0.04 -9.56 -28.10
N GLY A 34 -0.86 -10.45 -27.69
CA GLY A 34 -1.85 -11.12 -28.53
C GLY A 34 -1.29 -12.29 -29.35
N GLU A 35 0.00 -12.62 -29.20
CA GLU A 35 0.57 -13.82 -29.80
C GLU A 35 0.02 -15.06 -29.09
N VAL A 36 -0.48 -16.00 -29.89
CA VAL A 36 -1.09 -17.24 -29.42
C VAL A 36 -0.23 -18.40 -29.87
N GLU A 37 0.38 -19.08 -28.92
CA GLU A 37 1.26 -20.22 -29.17
C GLU A 37 0.55 -21.52 -28.86
N ASN A 38 0.58 -22.45 -29.83
CA ASN A 38 -0.03 -23.78 -29.71
C ASN A 38 0.92 -24.82 -29.10
N ASN A 39 2.08 -24.37 -28.61
CA ASN A 39 3.17 -25.19 -28.07
C ASN A 39 3.39 -24.87 -26.59
N GLU A 40 3.93 -25.82 -25.82
CA GLU A 40 4.29 -25.62 -24.40
C GLU A 40 5.51 -24.70 -24.19
N THR A 41 5.96 -24.03 -25.26
CA THR A 41 7.16 -23.20 -25.26
C THR A 41 6.87 -21.85 -25.89
N ILE A 42 7.41 -20.78 -25.32
CA ILE A 42 7.42 -19.44 -25.93
C ILE A 42 8.84 -19.08 -26.36
N GLN A 43 8.98 -18.41 -27.50
CA GLN A 43 10.25 -17.82 -27.91
C GLN A 43 10.40 -16.44 -27.30
N VAL A 44 11.51 -16.24 -26.58
CA VAL A 44 11.88 -14.96 -25.99
C VAL A 44 13.13 -14.47 -26.71
N SER A 45 13.02 -13.32 -27.38
CA SER A 45 14.12 -12.73 -28.14
C SER A 45 14.12 -11.21 -28.09
N GLY A 46 15.29 -10.63 -28.31
CA GLY A 46 15.47 -9.19 -28.27
C GLY A 46 16.94 -8.80 -28.36
N TRP A 47 17.24 -7.60 -27.88
CA TRP A 47 18.61 -7.11 -27.75
C TRP A 47 18.76 -6.20 -26.53
N VAL A 48 19.97 -6.11 -25.98
CA VAL A 48 20.30 -5.23 -24.85
C VAL A 48 21.68 -4.63 -25.05
N LEU A 49 21.80 -3.32 -24.86
CA LEU A 49 23.06 -2.59 -24.85
C LEU A 49 23.26 -1.95 -23.47
N GLY A 50 24.32 -2.37 -22.78
CA GLY A 50 24.78 -1.71 -21.56
C GLY A 50 25.51 -0.39 -21.84
N LYS A 51 25.54 0.52 -20.87
CA LYS A 51 26.11 1.87 -21.01
C LYS A 51 27.58 1.95 -20.62
N GLN A 52 27.94 1.33 -19.50
CA GLN A 52 29.31 1.30 -18.99
C GLN A 52 29.87 -0.12 -19.00
N SER A 53 29.04 -1.10 -18.60
CA SER A 53 29.35 -2.53 -18.60
C SER A 53 28.55 -3.21 -19.71
N GLN A 54 29.10 -4.18 -20.44
CA GLN A 54 28.32 -4.85 -21.50
C GLN A 54 27.29 -5.81 -20.90
N ALA A 55 26.16 -6.00 -21.60
CA ALA A 55 25.18 -7.00 -21.21
C ALA A 55 25.64 -8.37 -21.74
N VAL A 56 25.80 -9.34 -20.84
CA VAL A 56 26.33 -10.69 -21.16
C VAL A 56 25.25 -11.76 -21.22
N ALA A 57 24.14 -11.55 -20.52
CA ALA A 57 23.02 -12.48 -20.50
C ALA A 57 21.68 -11.78 -20.22
N VAL A 58 20.61 -12.51 -20.48
CA VAL A 58 19.25 -12.21 -20.05
C VAL A 58 18.75 -13.35 -19.18
N GLU A 59 18.34 -13.03 -17.97
CA GLU A 59 17.64 -13.93 -17.07
C GLU A 59 16.13 -13.77 -17.19
N LEU A 60 15.46 -14.91 -17.31
CA LEU A 60 14.02 -15.02 -17.23
C LEU A 60 13.68 -15.51 -15.83
N VAL A 61 12.81 -14.78 -15.13
CA VAL A 61 12.52 -15.00 -13.71
C VAL A 61 11.01 -15.12 -13.52
N SER A 62 10.57 -16.21 -12.88
CA SER A 62 9.17 -16.39 -12.46
C SER A 62 9.13 -16.49 -10.93
N GLY A 63 8.43 -15.57 -10.27
CA GLY A 63 8.50 -15.37 -8.82
C GLY A 63 9.93 -15.10 -8.36
N ILE A 64 10.50 -15.99 -7.53
CA ILE A 64 11.87 -15.90 -7.01
C ILE A 64 12.88 -16.77 -7.77
N LYS A 65 12.43 -17.54 -8.77
CA LYS A 65 13.25 -18.54 -9.47
C LYS A 65 13.68 -18.01 -10.83
N VAL A 66 14.99 -18.03 -11.11
CA VAL A 66 15.52 -17.90 -12.47
C VAL A 66 15.14 -19.18 -13.23
N ILE A 67 14.24 -19.05 -14.20
CA ILE A 67 13.75 -20.17 -15.01
C ILE A 67 14.71 -20.46 -16.18
N LYS A 68 15.41 -19.45 -16.69
CA LYS A 68 16.38 -19.59 -17.78
C LYS A 68 17.35 -18.41 -17.80
N THR A 69 18.63 -18.67 -18.06
CA THR A 69 19.62 -17.64 -18.41
C THR A 69 19.99 -17.83 -19.88
N ILE A 70 19.89 -16.74 -20.65
CA ILE A 70 20.10 -16.72 -22.11
C ILE A 70 21.33 -15.87 -22.39
N PRO A 71 22.39 -16.40 -23.01
CA PRO A 71 23.56 -15.59 -23.34
C PRO A 71 23.22 -14.52 -24.40
N ILE A 72 23.80 -13.33 -24.24
CA ILE A 72 23.76 -12.27 -25.25
C ILE A 72 24.93 -12.49 -26.19
N ASN A 73 24.67 -13.17 -27.31
CA ASN A 73 25.70 -13.54 -28.28
C ASN A 73 25.22 -13.47 -29.74
N GLN A 74 23.98 -13.02 -29.98
CA GLN A 74 23.40 -12.94 -31.31
C GLN A 74 23.79 -11.63 -31.99
N ILE A 75 24.17 -11.73 -33.27
CA ILE A 75 24.60 -10.59 -34.06
C ILE A 75 23.38 -9.74 -34.47
N ARG A 76 23.42 -8.43 -34.20
CA ARG A 76 22.33 -7.47 -34.51
C ARG A 76 22.85 -6.27 -35.30
N GLN A 77 23.08 -6.49 -36.59
CA GLN A 77 23.59 -5.47 -37.51
C GLN A 77 22.68 -4.24 -37.61
N ASP A 78 21.37 -4.42 -37.47
CA ASP A 78 20.37 -3.36 -37.43
C ASP A 78 20.59 -2.41 -36.24
N VAL A 79 20.90 -2.95 -35.07
CA VAL A 79 21.22 -2.19 -33.85
C VAL A 79 22.59 -1.52 -33.98
N THR A 80 23.60 -2.23 -34.48
CA THR A 80 24.96 -1.69 -34.69
C THR A 80 24.96 -0.49 -35.64
N LYS A 81 24.15 -0.51 -36.71
CA LYS A 81 24.04 0.62 -37.66
C LYS A 81 23.48 1.89 -37.02
N ILE A 82 22.54 1.75 -36.08
CA ILE A 82 21.87 2.87 -35.40
C ILE A 82 22.76 3.44 -34.30
N HIS A 83 23.35 2.58 -33.46
CA HIS A 83 24.09 3.01 -32.28
C HIS A 83 25.59 3.22 -32.54
N LYS A 84 26.17 2.61 -33.59
CA LYS A 84 27.57 2.76 -34.04
C LYS A 84 28.64 2.57 -32.93
N ILE A 85 28.43 1.62 -32.03
CA ILE A 85 29.34 1.33 -30.91
C ILE A 85 30.20 0.10 -31.23
N SER A 86 31.52 0.27 -31.26
CA SER A 86 32.48 -0.82 -31.50
C SER A 86 32.38 -1.89 -30.40
N GLY A 87 32.44 -3.17 -30.77
CA GLY A 87 32.36 -4.29 -29.82
C GLY A 87 30.96 -4.67 -29.34
N THR A 88 29.89 -4.09 -29.90
CA THR A 88 28.49 -4.39 -29.51
C THR A 88 27.68 -5.13 -30.57
N GLU A 89 28.37 -5.73 -31.54
CA GLU A 89 27.74 -6.43 -32.67
C GLU A 89 26.89 -7.62 -32.20
N LYS A 90 27.32 -8.28 -31.11
CA LYS A 90 26.65 -9.41 -30.48
C LYS A 90 25.82 -8.95 -29.28
N CYS A 91 24.79 -8.14 -29.51
CA CYS A 91 23.92 -7.62 -28.44
C CYS A 91 22.53 -8.26 -28.39
N GLY A 92 22.25 -9.23 -29.26
CA GLY A 92 20.97 -9.94 -29.30
C GLY A 92 20.94 -11.19 -28.42
N PHE A 93 19.73 -11.59 -28.02
CA PHE A 93 19.44 -12.83 -27.33
C PHE A 93 18.23 -13.52 -27.97
N VAL A 94 18.22 -14.86 -27.94
CA VAL A 94 17.06 -15.67 -28.36
C VAL A 94 17.09 -17.02 -27.64
N ASN A 95 15.95 -17.45 -27.10
CA ASN A 95 15.76 -18.81 -26.62
C ASN A 95 14.29 -19.19 -26.53
N SER A 96 14.02 -20.49 -26.50
CA SER A 96 12.68 -21.03 -26.23
C SER A 96 12.58 -21.48 -24.77
N VAL A 97 11.47 -21.12 -24.12
CA VAL A 97 11.26 -21.36 -22.68
C VAL A 97 10.06 -22.26 -22.50
N ASN A 98 10.21 -23.36 -21.77
CA ASN A 98 9.10 -24.24 -21.45
C ASN A 98 8.22 -23.66 -20.34
N LEU A 99 6.94 -23.51 -20.62
CA LEU A 99 5.98 -22.85 -19.75
C LEU A 99 5.60 -23.68 -18.50
N LYS A 100 5.87 -24.99 -18.47
CA LYS A 100 5.69 -25.84 -17.28
C LYS A 100 6.59 -25.42 -16.11
N GLN A 101 7.66 -24.66 -16.39
CA GLN A 101 8.61 -24.20 -15.38
C GLN A 101 8.18 -22.87 -14.72
N ILE A 102 7.06 -22.30 -15.16
CA ILE A 102 6.54 -21.00 -14.70
C ILE A 102 5.58 -21.22 -13.54
N LEU A 103 5.67 -20.34 -12.53
CA LEU A 103 4.80 -20.37 -11.36
C LEU A 103 3.36 -19.94 -11.71
N PRO A 104 2.35 -20.26 -10.87
CA PRO A 104 0.93 -20.07 -11.18
C PRO A 104 0.49 -18.62 -11.50
N ASN A 105 1.34 -17.63 -11.20
CA ASN A 105 1.04 -16.21 -11.42
C ASN A 105 1.14 -15.79 -12.91
N ASN A 106 1.57 -16.70 -13.80
CA ASN A 106 1.68 -16.49 -15.26
C ASN A 106 2.49 -15.25 -15.69
N GLU A 107 3.47 -14.85 -14.89
CA GLU A 107 4.37 -13.73 -15.18
C GLU A 107 5.83 -14.20 -15.31
N ILE A 108 6.54 -13.68 -16.32
CA ILE A 108 7.98 -13.86 -16.52
C ILE A 108 8.66 -12.50 -16.63
N TRP A 109 9.51 -12.18 -15.67
CA TRP A 109 10.40 -11.02 -15.74
C TRP A 109 11.60 -11.31 -16.63
N ILE A 110 11.95 -10.35 -17.47
CA ILE A 110 13.15 -10.35 -18.31
C ILE A 110 14.14 -9.37 -17.69
N LYS A 111 15.30 -9.86 -17.27
CA LYS A 111 16.36 -9.08 -16.62
C LYS A 111 17.67 -9.22 -17.38
N ALA A 112 18.31 -8.11 -17.74
CA ALA A 112 19.65 -8.11 -18.31
C ALA A 112 20.69 -8.24 -17.20
N VAL A 113 21.69 -9.09 -17.40
CA VAL A 113 22.87 -9.24 -16.54
C VAL A 113 24.07 -8.61 -17.25
N LEU A 114 24.75 -7.71 -16.57
CA LEU A 114 25.91 -6.96 -17.06
C LEU A 114 27.23 -7.60 -16.59
N GLU A 115 28.34 -7.32 -17.27
CA GLU A 115 29.69 -7.84 -16.92
C GLU A 115 30.12 -7.52 -15.48
N ASP A 116 29.69 -6.36 -14.96
CA ASP A 116 29.90 -5.95 -13.57
C ASP A 116 28.98 -6.66 -12.57
N GLN A 117 28.30 -7.72 -13.01
CA GLN A 117 27.32 -8.53 -12.28
C GLN A 117 26.03 -7.80 -11.92
N SER A 118 25.85 -6.55 -12.35
CA SER A 118 24.61 -5.86 -12.08
C SER A 118 23.46 -6.35 -12.95
N VAL A 119 22.28 -6.41 -12.35
CA VAL A 119 21.07 -6.95 -12.98
C VAL A 119 20.05 -5.83 -13.15
N VAL A 120 19.51 -5.69 -14.36
CA VAL A 120 18.58 -4.62 -14.73
C VAL A 120 17.32 -5.22 -15.34
N SER A 121 16.15 -4.96 -14.76
CA SER A 121 14.88 -5.40 -15.35
C SER A 121 14.60 -4.65 -16.65
N ILE A 122 14.34 -5.38 -17.74
CA ILE A 122 14.06 -4.81 -19.06
C ILE A 122 12.61 -5.03 -19.51
N GLY A 123 11.93 -6.04 -18.98
CA GLY A 123 10.50 -6.19 -19.21
C GLY A 123 9.82 -7.29 -18.42
N LEU A 124 8.51 -7.42 -18.64
CA LEU A 124 7.63 -8.42 -18.05
C LEU A 124 6.74 -8.99 -19.15
N ILE A 125 6.74 -10.31 -19.29
CA ILE A 125 5.80 -11.06 -20.12
C ILE A 125 4.66 -11.52 -19.21
N LYS A 126 3.43 -11.11 -19.53
CA LYS A 126 2.21 -11.60 -18.89
C LYS A 126 1.57 -12.63 -19.80
N ILE A 127 1.23 -13.77 -19.23
CA ILE A 127 0.73 -14.94 -19.94
C ILE A 127 -0.67 -15.26 -19.41
N ALA A 128 -1.58 -15.67 -20.29
CA ALA A 128 -2.78 -16.39 -19.92
C ALA A 128 -2.60 -17.83 -20.39
N GLN A 129 -2.63 -18.75 -19.43
CA GLN A 129 -2.87 -20.15 -19.74
C GLN A 129 -4.38 -20.35 -19.59
N ASN A 130 -5.04 -20.82 -20.64
CA ASN A 130 -6.49 -20.99 -20.59
C ASN A 130 -6.86 -21.93 -19.42
N PRO A 131 -7.55 -21.44 -18.37
CA PRO A 131 -8.26 -22.31 -17.46
C PRO A 131 -9.44 -22.90 -18.24
N GLU A 132 -9.92 -24.08 -17.88
CA GLU A 132 -11.25 -24.48 -18.32
C GLU A 132 -12.25 -23.37 -17.92
N GLN A 133 -12.78 -22.70 -18.94
CA GLN A 133 -13.92 -21.78 -18.99
C GLN A 133 -14.26 -20.99 -17.72
N SER A 134 -14.12 -19.66 -17.78
CA SER A 134 -14.97 -18.74 -17.01
C SER A 134 -15.35 -17.58 -17.93
N GLN A 135 -16.64 -17.47 -18.21
CA GLN A 135 -17.24 -16.51 -19.15
C GLN A 135 -17.14 -15.06 -18.63
N GLU A 136 -16.86 -14.15 -19.55
CA GLU A 136 -16.76 -12.69 -19.37
C GLU A 136 -18.11 -11.99 -19.11
N ILE A 137 -18.07 -10.85 -18.41
CA ILE A 137 -18.97 -9.71 -18.65
C ILE A 137 -18.10 -8.45 -18.81
N GLU A 138 -18.29 -7.77 -19.94
CA GLU A 138 -17.56 -6.60 -20.44
C GLU A 138 -18.04 -5.28 -19.79
N ILE A 139 -17.14 -4.35 -19.43
CA ILE A 139 -17.49 -2.94 -19.17
C ILE A 139 -16.50 -2.02 -19.90
N LYS A 140 -17.03 -1.19 -20.81
CA LYS A 140 -16.30 -0.22 -21.64
C LYS A 140 -16.14 1.15 -20.96
N GLY A 141 -14.89 1.66 -20.99
CA GLY A 141 -14.50 3.06 -21.30
C GLY A 141 -14.61 4.15 -20.22
N GLN A 142 -13.46 4.74 -19.82
CA GLN A 142 -13.28 6.17 -19.44
C GLN A 142 -11.80 6.62 -19.60
N PRO A 143 -11.50 7.93 -19.78
CA PRO A 143 -10.26 8.44 -20.39
C PRO A 143 -9.11 8.75 -19.41
N LYS A 144 -7.87 8.79 -19.92
CA LYS A 144 -6.64 9.13 -19.17
C LYS A 144 -6.50 10.66 -18.91
N PRO A 145 -6.05 11.09 -17.72
CA PRO A 145 -5.81 12.51 -17.42
C PRO A 145 -4.54 13.06 -18.11
N SER A 146 -4.55 14.37 -18.41
CA SER A 146 -3.57 15.05 -19.26
C SER A 146 -2.24 15.38 -18.55
N ARG A 147 -1.22 15.61 -19.39
CA ARG A 147 0.21 15.83 -19.05
C ARG A 147 0.48 17.00 -18.10
N ASP A 148 -0.41 17.97 -18.02
CA ASP A 148 -0.24 19.21 -17.24
C ASP A 148 -0.36 18.99 -15.73
N TRP A 149 -1.11 17.97 -15.30
CA TRP A 149 -1.28 17.65 -13.87
C TRP A 149 0.02 17.11 -13.23
N LEU A 150 0.80 16.32 -13.97
CA LEU A 150 2.05 15.70 -13.50
C LEU A 150 3.19 16.69 -13.28
N GLN A 151 3.18 17.83 -13.97
CA GLN A 151 4.22 18.86 -13.83
C GLN A 151 4.03 19.70 -12.56
N LYS A 152 2.78 19.89 -12.12
CA LYS A 152 2.45 20.68 -10.93
C LYS A 152 2.89 19.96 -9.63
N VAL A 153 2.66 18.65 -9.55
CA VAL A 153 3.02 17.81 -8.37
C VAL A 153 4.54 17.74 -8.12
N LYS A 154 5.37 17.83 -9.17
CA LYS A 154 6.84 17.78 -9.03
C LYS A 154 7.45 19.08 -8.48
N ALA A 155 6.76 20.21 -8.63
CA ALA A 155 7.26 21.51 -8.18
C ALA A 155 7.06 21.72 -6.67
N ASP A 156 6.03 21.11 -6.08
CA ASP A 156 5.63 21.35 -4.69
C ASP A 156 6.43 20.53 -3.64
N LEU A 157 7.31 19.62 -4.06
CA LEU A 157 8.03 18.67 -3.19
C LEU A 157 9.47 19.09 -2.82
N GLY A 158 9.81 20.37 -2.95
CA GLY A 158 11.16 20.89 -2.74
C GLY A 158 11.45 21.35 -1.31
N GLY A 159 11.95 20.47 -0.43
CA GLY A 159 12.71 20.87 0.77
C GLY A 159 12.72 19.87 1.93
N TRP A 160 13.94 19.54 2.41
CA TRP A 160 14.29 18.72 3.61
C TRP A 160 14.41 17.18 3.43
N PRO A 161 15.23 16.50 4.27
CA PRO A 161 16.20 15.51 3.80
C PRO A 161 15.52 14.26 3.26
N LYS A 162 15.99 13.81 2.09
CA LYS A 162 15.59 12.55 1.47
C LYS A 162 15.97 11.40 2.41
N ALA A 163 15.05 10.98 3.27
CA ALA A 163 15.07 9.61 3.79
C ALA A 163 15.08 8.72 2.53
N LYS A 164 16.20 8.04 2.26
CA LYS A 164 16.29 7.12 1.14
C LYS A 164 15.18 6.09 1.33
N LEU A 165 14.21 6.05 0.42
CA LEU A 165 13.36 4.88 0.26
C LEU A 165 14.30 3.67 0.16
N PRO A 166 14.07 2.58 0.91
CA PRO A 166 14.93 1.42 0.87
C PRO A 166 15.05 0.93 -0.58
N GLN A 167 16.28 0.79 -1.06
CA GLN A 167 16.56 0.30 -2.40
C GLN A 167 16.16 -1.18 -2.49
N ALA A 168 15.59 -1.59 -3.64
CA ALA A 168 15.30 -2.99 -3.91
C ALA A 168 16.61 -3.79 -3.87
N GLY A 169 16.82 -4.56 -2.78
CA GLY A 169 18.04 -5.33 -2.55
C GLY A 169 18.46 -5.43 -1.08
N GLU A 170 17.97 -4.57 -0.18
CA GLU A 170 18.10 -4.82 1.25
C GLU A 170 16.99 -5.77 1.71
N GLU A 171 17.34 -6.87 2.37
CA GLU A 171 16.36 -7.69 3.07
C GLU A 171 15.58 -6.80 4.05
N GLU A 172 14.25 -6.83 3.97
CA GLU A 172 13.38 -6.17 4.93
C GLU A 172 13.67 -6.78 6.31
N LYS A 173 14.36 -6.02 7.18
CA LYS A 173 14.78 -6.52 8.50
C LYS A 173 13.56 -6.86 9.36
N THR A 174 12.50 -6.08 9.19
CA THR A 174 11.26 -6.21 9.95
C THR A 174 10.04 -6.25 9.03
N ARG A 175 9.26 -7.35 9.04
CA ARG A 175 8.01 -7.42 8.29
C ARG A 175 6.85 -6.80 9.07
N VAL A 176 6.32 -5.69 8.57
CA VAL A 176 5.16 -5.00 9.14
C VAL A 176 3.94 -5.19 8.24
N ALA A 177 2.76 -5.38 8.84
CA ALA A 177 1.49 -5.30 8.14
C ALA A 177 0.52 -4.35 8.85
N GLY A 178 -0.19 -3.53 8.06
CA GLY A 178 -1.30 -2.72 8.52
C GLY A 178 -2.61 -3.52 8.42
N VAL A 179 -3.43 -3.47 9.47
CA VAL A 179 -4.78 -4.02 9.46
C VAL A 179 -5.76 -2.93 9.85
N SER A 180 -6.88 -2.82 9.13
CA SER A 180 -7.83 -1.74 9.34
C SER A 180 -9.27 -2.18 9.11
N LEU A 181 -10.19 -1.59 9.86
CA LEU A 181 -11.64 -1.67 9.66
C LEU A 181 -12.13 -0.26 9.33
N VAL A 182 -12.65 -0.06 8.12
CA VAL A 182 -13.03 1.26 7.61
C VAL A 182 -14.49 1.31 7.22
N LYS A 183 -15.13 2.47 7.42
CA LYS A 183 -16.50 2.74 7.01
C LYS A 183 -16.69 4.21 6.67
N ASP A 184 -16.93 4.49 5.40
CA ASP A 184 -17.20 5.82 4.86
C ASP A 184 -16.06 6.86 5.07
N GLU A 185 -14.82 6.43 4.80
CA GLU A 185 -13.56 7.16 4.94
C GLU A 185 -12.94 7.53 3.57
N ALA A 186 -13.76 7.69 2.52
CA ALA A 186 -13.26 7.93 1.14
C ALA A 186 -12.39 9.18 1.00
N ASP A 187 -12.60 10.18 1.84
CA ASP A 187 -11.88 11.46 1.80
C ASP A 187 -10.43 11.34 2.30
N ILE A 188 -10.10 10.32 3.08
CA ILE A 188 -8.77 10.18 3.71
C ILE A 188 -8.06 8.86 3.40
N ILE A 189 -8.79 7.77 3.13
CA ILE A 189 -8.19 6.42 3.12
C ILE A 189 -7.10 6.24 2.07
N TYR A 190 -7.21 6.88 0.90
CA TYR A 190 -6.15 6.85 -0.11
C TYR A 190 -4.85 7.46 0.45
N TYR A 191 -4.92 8.67 1.01
CA TYR A 191 -3.77 9.37 1.58
C TYR A 191 -3.16 8.63 2.77
N ASN A 192 -4.01 8.02 3.59
CA ASN A 192 -3.60 7.16 4.69
C ASN A 192 -2.73 6.00 4.17
N LEU A 193 -3.23 5.23 3.20
CA LEU A 193 -2.53 4.06 2.67
C LEU A 193 -1.23 4.45 1.94
N VAL A 194 -1.25 5.53 1.16
CA VAL A 194 -0.05 6.06 0.50
C VAL A 194 1.02 6.44 1.52
N TRP A 195 0.63 7.12 2.60
CA TRP A 195 1.57 7.47 3.66
C TRP A 195 2.19 6.23 4.30
N HIS A 196 1.36 5.29 4.76
CA HIS A 196 1.85 4.07 5.41
C HIS A 196 2.75 3.24 4.49
N TYR A 197 2.43 3.19 3.20
CA TYR A 197 3.29 2.58 2.19
C TYR A 197 4.64 3.29 2.07
N SER A 198 4.64 4.63 2.01
CA SER A 198 5.86 5.44 1.89
C SER A 198 6.83 5.26 3.06
N ILE A 199 6.32 4.99 4.27
CA ILE A 199 7.15 4.74 5.46
C ILE A 199 7.57 3.27 5.62
N GLY A 200 7.19 2.39 4.67
CA GLY A 200 7.67 1.02 4.56
C GLY A 200 6.64 -0.08 4.85
N ILE A 201 5.39 0.23 5.17
CA ILE A 201 4.35 -0.79 5.36
C ILE A 201 3.84 -1.23 3.98
N LYS A 202 4.26 -2.40 3.51
CA LYS A 202 3.92 -2.89 2.16
C LYS A 202 2.74 -3.85 2.12
N ARG A 203 2.13 -4.14 3.27
CA ARG A 203 1.14 -5.23 3.43
C ARG A 203 -0.06 -4.71 4.20
N PHE A 204 -1.25 -4.87 3.61
CA PHE A 204 -2.49 -4.31 4.14
C PHE A 204 -3.61 -5.33 4.12
N VAL A 205 -4.31 -5.50 5.24
CA VAL A 205 -5.60 -6.20 5.30
C VAL A 205 -6.65 -5.17 5.69
N ILE A 206 -7.51 -4.81 4.73
CA ILE A 206 -8.50 -3.75 4.92
C ILE A 206 -9.89 -4.37 4.86
N LEU A 207 -10.61 -4.26 5.97
CA LEU A 207 -12.01 -4.66 6.10
C LEU A 207 -12.88 -3.43 5.77
N ASN A 208 -13.53 -3.43 4.61
CA ASN A 208 -14.45 -2.37 4.22
C ASN A 208 -15.86 -2.70 4.70
N ASN A 209 -16.30 -2.03 5.77
CA ASN A 209 -17.54 -2.36 6.45
C ASN A 209 -18.76 -1.64 5.86
N MET A 210 -19.30 -2.21 4.79
CA MET A 210 -20.52 -1.73 4.14
C MET A 210 -20.47 -0.21 3.87
N SER A 211 -19.34 0.30 3.37
CA SER A 211 -19.23 1.72 3.04
C SER A 211 -20.23 2.08 1.93
N ARG A 212 -20.86 3.24 2.09
CA ARG A 212 -21.85 3.85 1.21
C ARG A 212 -21.26 4.95 0.33
N ASP A 213 -20.02 5.34 0.61
CA ASP A 213 -19.27 6.34 -0.16
C ASP A 213 -18.21 5.67 -1.08
N GLY A 214 -17.21 6.45 -1.52
CA GLY A 214 -16.11 6.01 -2.37
C GLY A 214 -15.04 5.15 -1.69
N THR A 215 -15.14 4.78 -0.41
CA THR A 215 -14.03 4.18 0.37
C THR A 215 -13.39 2.99 -0.34
N GLY A 216 -14.19 2.01 -0.78
CA GLY A 216 -13.68 0.84 -1.50
C GLY A 216 -13.03 1.18 -2.85
N LYS A 217 -13.49 2.25 -3.53
CA LYS A 217 -12.88 2.71 -4.78
C LYS A 217 -11.50 3.31 -4.52
N GLU A 218 -11.34 4.11 -3.47
CA GLU A 218 -10.06 4.71 -3.11
C GLU A 218 -9.04 3.67 -2.64
N ILE A 219 -9.47 2.62 -1.93
CA ILE A 219 -8.58 1.49 -1.56
C ILE A 219 -8.11 0.74 -2.82
N ARG A 220 -9.02 0.47 -3.77
CA ARG A 220 -8.67 -0.16 -5.06
C ARG A 220 -7.76 0.73 -5.90
N ARG A 221 -7.99 2.04 -5.88
CA ARG A 221 -7.12 3.03 -6.52
C ARG A 221 -5.71 2.95 -5.93
N PHE A 222 -5.56 2.95 -4.60
CA PHE A 222 -4.25 2.77 -3.95
C PHE A 222 -3.57 1.47 -4.40
N ALA A 223 -4.29 0.33 -4.39
CA ALA A 223 -3.72 -0.94 -4.83
C ALA A 223 -3.28 -0.92 -6.32
N ASN A 224 -3.98 -0.17 -7.17
CA ASN A 224 -3.63 0.00 -8.58
C ASN A 224 -2.43 0.94 -8.77
N ASP A 225 -2.38 2.04 -8.03
CA ASP A 225 -1.32 3.04 -8.11
C ASP A 225 0.00 2.51 -7.50
N TYR A 226 -0.10 1.57 -6.55
CA TYR A 226 1.02 0.94 -5.84
C TYR A 226 0.92 -0.60 -5.91
N PRO A 227 1.16 -1.22 -7.07
CA PRO A 227 0.99 -2.67 -7.25
C PRO A 227 1.97 -3.53 -6.44
N GLU A 228 3.06 -2.92 -5.94
CA GLU A 228 4.00 -3.53 -4.99
C GLU A 228 3.43 -3.63 -3.57
N ALA A 229 2.36 -2.87 -3.26
CA ALA A 229 1.63 -3.00 -2.01
C ALA A 229 0.72 -4.23 -2.09
N MET A 230 0.90 -5.16 -1.16
CA MET A 230 0.05 -6.33 -1.03
C MET A 230 -1.20 -5.96 -0.25
N VAL A 231 -2.32 -5.76 -0.95
CA VAL A 231 -3.59 -5.34 -0.34
C VAL A 231 -4.63 -6.45 -0.42
N TYR A 232 -5.06 -6.95 0.72
CA TYR A 232 -6.30 -7.73 0.83
C TYR A 232 -7.43 -6.82 1.26
N LEU A 233 -8.29 -6.47 0.29
CA LEU A 233 -9.55 -5.78 0.54
C LEU A 233 -10.66 -6.81 0.76
N ILE A 234 -11.27 -6.81 1.94
CA ILE A 234 -12.35 -7.70 2.33
C ILE A 234 -13.62 -6.88 2.51
N GLU A 235 -14.66 -7.22 1.76
CA GLU A 235 -15.97 -6.59 1.91
C GLU A 235 -16.69 -7.20 3.12
N ASP A 236 -16.69 -6.47 4.23
CA ASP A 236 -17.29 -6.88 5.50
C ASP A 236 -18.78 -6.53 5.51
N ARG A 237 -19.62 -7.56 5.48
CA ARG A 237 -21.09 -7.47 5.46
C ARG A 237 -21.74 -7.52 6.85
N GLU A 238 -20.94 -7.63 7.91
CA GLU A 238 -21.44 -7.63 9.29
C GLU A 238 -21.73 -6.19 9.74
N ARG A 239 -22.99 -5.89 10.05
CA ARG A 239 -23.45 -4.55 10.47
C ARG A 239 -22.91 -4.16 11.85
N GLY A 240 -22.77 -5.11 12.76
CA GLY A 240 -22.26 -4.89 14.09
C GLY A 240 -20.80 -4.45 14.10
N HIS A 241 -20.50 -3.43 14.89
CA HIS A 241 -19.14 -2.94 15.10
C HIS A 241 -18.37 -3.84 16.08
N TYR A 242 -18.12 -5.09 15.69
CA TYR A 242 -17.29 -6.06 16.42
C TYR A 242 -15.80 -5.85 16.12
N GLN A 243 -15.29 -4.64 16.41
CA GLN A 243 -13.98 -4.21 15.93
C GLN A 243 -12.87 -5.13 16.45
N GLY A 244 -12.84 -5.45 17.75
CA GLY A 244 -11.80 -6.29 18.33
C GLY A 244 -11.71 -7.68 17.67
N ARG A 245 -12.86 -8.33 17.46
CA ARG A 245 -12.94 -9.65 16.79
C ARG A 245 -12.42 -9.57 15.34
N LYS A 246 -12.89 -8.57 14.59
CA LYS A 246 -12.54 -8.36 13.18
C LYS A 246 -11.05 -8.05 13.01
N MET A 247 -10.52 -7.15 13.84
CA MET A 247 -9.11 -6.74 13.82
C MET A 247 -8.18 -7.88 14.25
N THR A 248 -8.58 -8.68 15.24
CA THR A 248 -7.85 -9.91 15.64
C THR A 248 -7.75 -10.91 14.49
N ALA A 249 -8.87 -11.15 13.79
CA ALA A 249 -8.88 -12.06 12.65
C ALA A 249 -8.00 -11.55 11.49
N ALA A 250 -8.06 -10.24 11.19
CA ALA A 250 -7.21 -9.62 10.19
C ALA A 250 -5.72 -9.70 10.55
N ALA A 251 -5.37 -9.50 11.82
CA ALA A 251 -4.00 -9.61 12.32
C ALA A 251 -3.47 -11.04 12.20
N GLU A 252 -4.24 -12.05 12.62
CA GLU A 252 -3.87 -13.46 12.47
C GLU A 252 -3.71 -13.84 10.99
N PHE A 253 -4.60 -13.35 10.12
CA PHE A 253 -4.48 -13.56 8.67
C PHE A 253 -3.20 -12.92 8.11
N ALA A 254 -2.91 -11.66 8.43
CA ALA A 254 -1.69 -10.97 7.98
C ALA A 254 -0.42 -11.70 8.44
N HIS A 255 -0.40 -12.15 9.70
CA HIS A 255 0.70 -12.92 10.25
C HIS A 255 0.87 -14.27 9.53
N ARG A 256 -0.21 -15.02 9.28
CA ARG A 256 -0.13 -16.31 8.59
C ARG A 256 0.28 -16.18 7.13
N MET A 257 -0.21 -15.17 6.43
CA MET A 257 0.04 -14.99 5.00
C MET A 257 1.44 -14.47 4.70
N TRP A 258 1.95 -13.55 5.53
CA TRP A 258 3.19 -12.83 5.24
C TRP A 258 4.27 -13.01 6.29
N GLN A 259 4.01 -13.81 7.34
CA GLN A 259 4.88 -13.91 8.50
C GLN A 259 5.21 -12.51 9.07
N ALA A 260 4.21 -11.62 9.04
CA ALA A 260 4.33 -10.26 9.56
C ALA A 260 4.68 -10.36 11.05
N GLU A 261 5.81 -9.77 11.42
CA GLU A 261 6.28 -9.74 12.80
C GLU A 261 5.54 -8.66 13.58
N TRP A 262 5.34 -7.50 12.96
CA TRP A 262 4.59 -6.40 13.55
C TRP A 262 3.26 -6.20 12.84
N ILE A 263 2.22 -5.99 13.63
CA ILE A 263 0.88 -5.63 13.19
C ILE A 263 0.55 -4.24 13.71
N LEU A 264 0.19 -3.34 12.79
CA LEU A 264 -0.39 -2.04 13.07
C LEU A 264 -1.90 -2.12 12.87
N PRO A 265 -2.71 -2.26 13.93
CA PRO A 265 -4.14 -1.95 13.84
C PRO A 265 -4.33 -0.43 13.81
N PHE A 266 -5.02 0.08 12.78
CA PHE A 266 -5.28 1.51 12.63
C PHE A 266 -6.68 1.79 12.08
N ASP A 267 -7.26 2.91 12.48
CA ASP A 267 -8.50 3.43 11.90
C ASP A 267 -8.19 4.31 10.67
N GLY A 268 -9.15 4.51 9.77
CA GLY A 268 -8.91 5.19 8.47
C GLY A 268 -8.35 6.62 8.59
N ASP A 269 -8.51 7.23 9.76
CA ASP A 269 -8.09 8.58 10.11
C ASP A 269 -6.86 8.66 11.01
N GLU A 270 -6.13 7.56 11.14
CA GLU A 270 -4.95 7.44 12.00
C GLU A 270 -3.70 7.19 11.17
N ILE A 271 -2.67 8.01 11.39
CA ILE A 271 -1.47 8.12 10.57
C ILE A 271 -0.22 7.88 11.44
N LEU A 272 0.42 6.73 11.26
CA LEU A 272 1.65 6.37 11.96
C LEU A 272 2.80 7.26 11.49
N CYS A 273 3.49 7.94 12.39
CA CYS A 273 4.57 8.87 12.06
C CYS A 273 5.87 8.50 12.79
N PRO A 274 6.83 7.85 12.10
CA PRO A 274 8.22 7.80 12.52
C PRO A 274 8.85 9.20 12.36
N LEU A 275 9.52 9.71 13.38
CA LEU A 275 10.01 11.11 13.43
C LEU A 275 11.52 11.26 13.23
N GLN A 276 12.29 10.20 13.44
CA GLN A 276 13.76 10.29 13.48
C GLN A 276 14.42 9.48 12.38
N VAL A 277 14.10 8.18 12.31
CA VAL A 277 14.65 7.23 11.34
C VAL A 277 13.51 6.46 10.67
N THR A 278 13.84 5.62 9.69
CA THR A 278 12.82 4.82 9.00
C THR A 278 12.14 3.85 9.97
N LEU A 279 10.87 3.53 9.69
CA LEU A 279 10.10 2.59 10.52
C LEU A 279 10.84 1.24 10.68
N ASP A 280 11.38 0.69 9.59
CA ASP A 280 12.12 -0.57 9.63
C ASP A 280 13.34 -0.51 10.57
N THR A 281 14.11 0.59 10.52
CA THR A 281 15.26 0.80 11.41
C THR A 281 14.82 0.89 12.87
N THR A 282 13.76 1.66 13.14
CA THR A 282 13.23 1.79 14.50
C THR A 282 12.79 0.43 15.04
N LEU A 283 12.01 -0.34 14.28
CA LEU A 283 11.47 -1.62 14.75
C LEU A 283 12.53 -2.70 14.89
N ALA A 284 13.54 -2.71 14.01
CA ALA A 284 14.66 -3.64 14.10
C ALA A 284 15.51 -3.42 15.36
N ALA A 285 15.57 -2.18 15.87
CA ALA A 285 16.30 -1.85 17.10
C ALA A 285 15.54 -2.21 18.38
N ILE A 286 14.23 -2.50 18.29
CA ILE A 286 13.42 -2.82 19.46
C ILE A 286 13.65 -4.27 19.89
N SER A 287 14.11 -4.45 21.13
CA SER A 287 14.30 -5.76 21.76
C SER A 287 13.04 -6.64 21.66
N LYS A 288 13.23 -7.95 21.51
CA LYS A 288 12.14 -8.93 21.36
C LYS A 288 11.24 -9.04 22.60
N GLU A 289 11.68 -8.54 23.75
CA GLU A 289 10.86 -8.46 24.97
C GLU A 289 9.72 -7.44 24.86
N HIS A 290 9.91 -6.38 24.07
CA HIS A 290 8.87 -5.41 23.79
C HIS A 290 7.95 -5.93 22.69
N LYS A 291 6.78 -6.42 23.11
CA LYS A 291 5.74 -6.94 22.23
C LYS A 291 4.65 -5.92 21.93
N PHE A 292 4.59 -4.85 22.71
CA PHE A 292 3.48 -3.91 22.70
C PHE A 292 4.00 -2.50 22.91
N ILE A 293 3.92 -1.70 21.84
CA ILE A 293 4.35 -0.31 21.81
C ILE A 293 3.10 0.57 21.85
N GLY A 294 3.02 1.45 22.84
CA GLY A 294 1.95 2.45 22.94
C GLY A 294 2.25 3.65 22.06
N LEU A 295 1.44 3.88 21.03
CA LEU A 295 1.57 4.97 20.07
C LEU A 295 0.77 6.19 20.55
N PRO A 296 1.42 7.23 21.11
CA PRO A 296 0.73 8.41 21.61
C PRO A 296 0.02 9.16 20.48
N TYR A 297 -1.15 9.72 20.76
CA TYR A 297 -1.87 10.53 19.79
C TYR A 297 -1.36 11.96 19.69
N ARG A 298 -1.44 12.49 18.47
CA ARG A 298 -1.56 13.93 18.17
C ARG A 298 -2.87 14.18 17.44
N ASN A 299 -3.87 14.67 18.17
CA ASN A 299 -5.20 14.91 17.62
C ASN A 299 -5.22 16.22 16.82
N HIS A 300 -5.36 16.09 15.51
CA HIS A 300 -5.55 17.20 14.59
C HIS A 300 -7.02 17.62 14.59
N ILE A 301 -7.26 18.92 14.50
CA ILE A 301 -8.55 19.54 14.78
C ILE A 301 -8.97 20.46 13.64
N LEU A 302 -10.28 20.49 13.38
CA LEU A 302 -10.85 21.42 12.41
C LEU A 302 -10.77 22.85 12.93
N ARG A 303 -10.65 23.79 11.99
CA ARG A 303 -10.66 25.24 12.23
C ARG A 303 -11.50 25.89 11.14
N GLU A 304 -12.12 27.01 11.48
CA GLU A 304 -13.05 27.74 10.58
C GLU A 304 -12.40 28.19 9.28
N PHE A 305 -11.09 28.46 9.29
CA PHE A 305 -10.36 28.93 8.12
C PHE A 305 -9.95 27.80 7.15
N TYR A 306 -10.19 26.53 7.47
CA TYR A 306 -9.99 25.45 6.51
C TYR A 306 -11.19 25.34 5.58
N ASP A 307 -10.92 25.41 4.28
CA ASP A 307 -11.91 25.14 3.24
C ASP A 307 -11.59 23.85 2.48
N ASP A 308 -12.51 23.36 1.66
CA ASP A 308 -12.33 22.11 0.92
C ASP A 308 -11.50 22.27 -0.38
N SER A 309 -10.75 23.38 -0.54
CA SER A 309 -9.90 23.57 -1.72
C SER A 309 -8.69 22.62 -1.75
N GLU A 310 -8.18 22.24 -0.58
CA GLU A 310 -7.21 21.15 -0.41
C GLU A 310 -7.95 19.86 -0.01
N PRO A 311 -8.16 18.92 -0.96
CA PRO A 311 -8.92 17.70 -0.69
C PRO A 311 -8.19 16.74 0.25
N ASN A 312 -6.87 16.80 0.37
CA ASN A 312 -6.10 15.94 1.26
C ASN A 312 -6.19 16.45 2.71
N PRO A 313 -6.90 15.75 3.62
CA PRO A 313 -7.05 16.22 5.00
C PRO A 313 -5.73 16.30 5.75
N LEU A 314 -4.73 15.49 5.35
CA LEU A 314 -3.41 15.50 5.96
C LEU A 314 -2.63 16.79 5.68
N LYS A 315 -2.87 17.41 4.51
CA LYS A 315 -2.30 18.71 4.13
C LYS A 315 -3.14 19.86 4.66
N ARG A 316 -4.46 19.73 4.55
CA ARG A 316 -5.41 20.76 4.94
C ARG A 316 -5.43 21.01 6.45
N ILE A 317 -5.50 19.95 7.25
CA ILE A 317 -5.70 20.05 8.69
C ILE A 317 -4.34 20.04 9.39
N THR A 318 -3.71 21.20 9.52
CA THR A 318 -2.35 21.33 10.08
C THR A 318 -2.31 21.56 11.58
N HIS A 319 -3.43 21.96 12.18
CA HIS A 319 -3.49 22.34 13.58
C HIS A 319 -3.92 21.16 14.46
N ARG A 320 -3.33 21.06 15.65
CA ARG A 320 -3.67 20.06 16.65
C ARG A 320 -3.94 20.67 18.02
N VAL A 321 -4.54 19.87 18.90
CA VAL A 321 -4.63 20.21 20.32
C VAL A 321 -3.24 20.41 20.93
N LYS A 322 -3.10 21.40 21.81
CA LYS A 322 -1.80 21.73 22.46
C LYS A 322 -1.27 20.58 23.29
N ASN A 323 -2.15 20.02 24.13
CA ASN A 323 -1.84 18.96 25.05
C ASN A 323 -2.38 17.64 24.49
N ASP A 324 -1.50 16.67 24.30
CA ASP A 324 -1.90 15.32 23.92
C ASP A 324 -2.84 14.75 25.00
N ILE A 325 -3.90 14.08 24.57
CA ILE A 325 -4.72 13.26 25.48
C ILE A 325 -3.87 12.05 25.89
N PRO A 326 -3.86 11.64 27.18
CA PRO A 326 -3.09 10.49 27.65
C PRO A 326 -3.73 9.16 27.19
N ASP A 327 -3.81 8.97 25.89
CA ASP A 327 -4.33 7.79 25.22
C ASP A 327 -3.37 7.40 24.08
N HIS A 328 -3.47 6.15 23.63
CA HIS A 328 -2.57 5.58 22.64
C HIS A 328 -3.24 4.55 21.74
N LYS A 329 -2.80 4.47 20.49
CA LYS A 329 -2.90 3.25 19.69
C LYS A 329 -1.75 2.32 19.99
N VAL A 330 -1.67 1.23 19.24
CA VAL A 330 -0.74 0.17 19.52
C VAL A 330 -0.04 -0.30 18.26
N LEU A 331 1.23 -0.66 18.40
CA LEU A 331 1.95 -1.47 17.43
C LEU A 331 2.35 -2.76 18.12
N ILE A 332 2.02 -3.90 17.50
CA ILE A 332 1.99 -5.20 18.18
C ILE A 332 2.98 -6.12 17.51
N ARG A 333 3.94 -6.66 18.27
CA ARG A 333 4.73 -7.80 17.81
C ARG A 333 3.86 -9.05 17.93
N TRP A 334 3.26 -9.45 16.83
CA TRP A 334 2.17 -10.40 16.83
C TRP A 334 2.63 -11.81 17.16
N LYS A 335 1.82 -12.51 17.95
CA LYS A 335 1.91 -13.93 18.18
C LYS A 335 0.53 -14.53 18.04
N ARG A 336 0.47 -15.73 17.45
CA ARG A 336 -0.77 -16.50 17.32
C ARG A 336 -1.47 -16.64 18.67
N GLY A 337 -2.78 -16.40 18.68
CA GLY A 337 -3.63 -16.45 19.88
C GLY A 337 -3.78 -15.12 20.61
N MET A 338 -3.03 -14.07 20.23
CA MET A 338 -3.28 -12.73 20.73
C MET A 338 -4.65 -12.20 20.28
N VAL A 339 -5.25 -11.34 21.10
CA VAL A 339 -6.55 -10.71 20.83
C VAL A 339 -6.42 -9.19 20.93
N ILE A 340 -6.85 -8.48 19.90
CA ILE A 340 -6.96 -7.02 19.89
C ILE A 340 -8.30 -6.64 20.51
N GLY A 341 -8.27 -5.75 21.51
CA GLY A 341 -9.48 -5.24 22.16
C GLY A 341 -10.22 -4.20 21.31
N GLU A 342 -11.47 -3.92 21.68
CA GLU A 342 -12.27 -2.85 21.06
C GLU A 342 -11.52 -1.51 21.09
N GLY A 343 -11.58 -0.76 19.99
CA GLY A 343 -10.90 0.52 19.81
C GLY A 343 -9.41 0.41 19.44
N ASN A 344 -8.82 -0.79 19.30
CA ASN A 344 -7.40 -0.97 18.97
C ASN A 344 -6.40 -0.40 20.01
N HIS A 345 -6.81 -0.23 21.28
CA HIS A 345 -5.96 0.33 22.34
C HIS A 345 -5.28 -0.74 23.21
N LYS A 346 -5.75 -1.98 23.15
CA LYS A 346 -5.38 -3.04 24.10
C LYS A 346 -5.15 -4.35 23.38
N VAL A 347 -4.25 -5.15 23.91
CA VAL A 347 -3.96 -6.50 23.41
C VAL A 347 -3.97 -7.49 24.57
N HIS A 348 -4.48 -8.68 24.32
CA HIS A 348 -4.57 -9.76 25.29
C HIS A 348 -3.80 -11.00 24.80
N ASP A 349 -3.09 -11.67 25.70
CA ASP A 349 -2.47 -13.00 25.51
C ASP A 349 -2.65 -13.80 26.82
N GLY A 350 -3.79 -14.49 26.96
CA GLY A 350 -4.22 -15.09 28.23
C GLY A 350 -4.55 -14.08 29.35
N GLY A 351 -4.34 -12.79 29.12
CA GLY A 351 -4.56 -11.65 30.01
C GLY A 351 -4.18 -10.34 29.31
N LEU A 352 -4.50 -9.19 29.90
CA LEU A 352 -4.15 -7.88 29.31
C LEU A 352 -2.63 -7.68 29.30
N LEU A 353 -2.08 -7.35 28.13
CA LEU A 353 -0.67 -7.02 28.00
C LEU A 353 -0.42 -5.54 28.37
N PRO A 354 0.56 -5.25 29.23
CA PRO A 354 0.94 -3.88 29.55
C PRO A 354 1.74 -3.25 28.42
N VAL A 355 1.61 -1.94 28.22
CA VAL A 355 2.53 -1.17 27.36
C VAL A 355 3.93 -1.32 27.92
N THR A 356 4.81 -1.91 27.13
CA THR A 356 6.21 -2.17 27.54
C THR A 356 7.18 -1.10 27.04
N LEU A 357 6.74 -0.28 26.08
CA LEU A 357 7.54 0.77 25.45
C LEU A 357 6.61 1.86 24.91
N SER A 358 6.89 3.12 25.20
CA SER A 358 6.20 4.24 24.58
C SER A 358 6.79 4.55 23.22
N GLY A 359 5.93 4.80 22.23
CA GLY A 359 6.33 5.30 20.92
C GLY A 359 7.16 6.58 21.02
N LYS A 360 6.92 7.45 22.02
CA LYS A 360 7.74 8.66 22.24
C LYS A 360 9.23 8.33 22.43
N GLU A 361 9.53 7.23 23.13
CA GLU A 361 10.89 6.81 23.45
C GLU A 361 11.66 6.34 22.21
N VAL A 362 10.95 5.84 21.19
CA VAL A 362 11.53 5.35 19.93
C VAL A 362 11.22 6.26 18.74
N GLY A 363 10.69 7.45 18.99
CA GLY A 363 10.41 8.44 17.95
C GLY A 363 9.27 8.05 17.00
N ILE A 364 8.25 7.35 17.48
CA ILE A 364 7.03 7.02 16.74
C ILE A 364 5.79 7.59 17.45
N LEU A 365 4.88 8.20 16.69
CA LEU A 365 3.58 8.63 17.20
C LEU A 365 2.45 8.35 16.22
N MET A 366 1.21 8.58 16.63
CA MET A 366 0.03 8.49 15.78
C MET A 366 -0.61 9.88 15.63
N ARG A 367 -0.71 10.41 14.40
CA ARG A 367 -1.54 11.58 14.12
C ARG A 367 -2.97 11.12 13.84
N HIS A 368 -3.96 11.82 14.38
CA HIS A 368 -5.36 11.42 14.28
C HIS A 368 -6.20 12.57 13.73
N TYR A 369 -6.87 12.33 12.61
CA TYR A 369 -7.66 13.29 11.82
C TYR A 369 -9.15 12.99 11.94
N ARG A 370 -9.60 12.97 13.20
CA ARG A 370 -10.91 12.44 13.61
C ARG A 370 -12.09 13.02 12.84
N PHE A 371 -12.05 14.34 12.66
CA PHE A 371 -13.12 15.13 12.07
C PHE A 371 -12.53 16.00 10.98
N ARG A 372 -13.19 16.02 9.81
CA ARG A 372 -12.62 16.58 8.57
C ARG A 372 -13.55 17.48 7.78
N SER A 373 -14.85 17.39 8.05
CA SER A 373 -15.91 18.30 7.60
C SER A 373 -17.18 18.04 8.41
N GLN A 374 -18.15 18.96 8.31
CA GLN A 374 -19.45 18.80 8.94
C GLN A 374 -20.18 17.53 8.46
N GLU A 375 -20.21 17.28 7.16
CA GLU A 375 -20.90 16.11 6.60
C GLU A 375 -20.19 14.81 6.99
N HIS A 376 -18.85 14.82 7.06
CA HIS A 376 -18.09 13.68 7.59
C HIS A 376 -18.43 13.41 9.06
N ILE A 377 -18.46 14.43 9.93
CA ILE A 377 -18.83 14.29 11.36
C ILE A 377 -20.20 13.62 11.48
N LYS A 378 -21.20 14.15 10.77
CA LYS A 378 -22.57 13.62 10.80
C LYS A 378 -22.59 12.15 10.39
N ARG A 379 -21.92 11.80 9.29
CA ARG A 379 -21.84 10.40 8.82
C ARG A 379 -21.14 9.50 9.82
N LYS A 380 -20.01 9.93 10.39
CA LYS A 380 -19.24 9.17 11.38
C LYS A 380 -20.05 8.89 12.65
N LEU A 381 -20.78 9.88 13.16
CA LEU A 381 -21.63 9.73 14.35
C LEU A 381 -22.84 8.81 14.09
N ILE A 382 -23.45 8.89 12.90
CA ILE A 382 -24.51 7.96 12.48
C ILE A 382 -23.97 6.52 12.37
N ASN A 383 -22.85 6.33 11.67
CA ASN A 383 -22.20 5.03 11.48
C ASN A 383 -21.88 4.35 12.81
N MET A 384 -21.29 5.11 13.73
CA MET A 384 -20.97 4.64 15.07
C MET A 384 -22.22 4.17 15.81
N LYS A 385 -23.28 4.98 15.83
CA LYS A 385 -24.56 4.63 16.47
C LYS A 385 -25.16 3.36 15.85
N GLU A 386 -25.25 3.30 14.52
CA GLU A 386 -25.81 2.15 13.81
C GLU A 386 -25.02 0.87 14.10
N GLY A 387 -23.68 0.95 14.06
CA GLY A 387 -22.79 -0.18 14.32
C GLY A 387 -22.88 -0.71 15.76
N PHE A 388 -22.98 0.17 16.77
CA PHE A 388 -23.16 -0.25 18.16
C PHE A 388 -24.56 -0.81 18.42
N ASN A 389 -25.61 -0.24 17.81
CA ASN A 389 -26.96 -0.79 17.94
C ASN A 389 -27.07 -2.19 17.32
N ALA A 390 -26.33 -2.45 16.24
CA ALA A 390 -26.27 -3.76 15.61
C ALA A 390 -25.38 -4.76 16.37
N ALA A 391 -24.40 -4.29 17.15
CA ALA A 391 -23.54 -5.12 17.97
C ALA A 391 -24.17 -5.44 19.34
N THR A 392 -25.18 -6.31 19.36
CA THR A 392 -26.02 -6.60 20.53
C THR A 392 -25.27 -7.08 21.79
N GLU A 393 -24.07 -7.62 21.62
CA GLU A 393 -23.22 -8.13 22.71
C GLU A 393 -22.26 -7.07 23.28
N LEU A 394 -22.14 -5.91 22.64
CA LEU A 394 -21.18 -4.88 23.01
C LEU A 394 -21.87 -3.70 23.68
N ARG A 395 -21.23 -3.16 24.72
CA ARG A 395 -21.65 -1.91 25.34
C ARG A 395 -20.93 -0.74 24.66
N MET A 396 -21.72 0.26 24.32
CA MET A 396 -21.20 1.54 23.84
C MET A 396 -20.38 2.22 24.94
N GLY A 397 -19.19 2.73 24.59
CA GLY A 397 -18.35 3.47 25.52
C GLY A 397 -19.00 4.76 26.04
N PRO A 398 -18.55 5.31 27.19
CA PRO A 398 -19.19 6.46 27.84
C PRO A 398 -19.34 7.69 26.95
N LEU A 399 -18.29 8.03 26.17
CA LEU A 399 -18.29 9.17 25.27
C LEU A 399 -19.34 9.02 24.16
N HIS A 400 -19.36 7.85 23.51
CA HIS A 400 -20.31 7.55 22.42
C HIS A 400 -21.75 7.49 22.96
N SER A 401 -21.94 6.96 24.17
CA SER A 401 -23.24 6.93 24.85
C SER A 401 -23.77 8.34 25.11
N LYS A 402 -22.90 9.26 25.58
CA LYS A 402 -23.22 10.68 25.76
C LYS A 402 -23.71 11.31 24.44
N TRP A 403 -22.97 11.14 23.35
CA TRP A 403 -23.35 11.68 22.04
C TRP A 403 -24.65 11.09 21.50
N ASN A 404 -24.88 9.79 21.67
CA ASN A 404 -26.14 9.17 21.27
C ASN A 404 -27.33 9.71 22.07
N LYS A 405 -27.12 10.03 23.36
CA LYS A 405 -28.14 10.71 24.18
C LYS A 405 -28.43 12.12 23.68
N GLU A 406 -27.39 12.94 23.47
CA GLU A 406 -27.54 14.31 22.96
C GLU A 406 -28.22 14.34 21.57
N TYR A 407 -27.87 13.40 20.69
CA TYR A 407 -28.55 13.24 19.41
C TYR A 407 -30.05 12.94 19.55
N LYS A 408 -30.43 12.06 20.49
CA LYS A 408 -31.85 11.74 20.75
C LYS A 408 -32.62 12.96 21.27
N GLU A 409 -31.98 13.81 22.05
CA GLU A 409 -32.59 15.01 22.63
C GLU A 409 -32.70 16.16 21.61
N LYS A 410 -31.64 16.41 20.83
CA LYS A 410 -31.52 17.58 19.94
C LYS A 410 -31.85 17.31 18.48
N GLY A 411 -31.99 16.04 18.07
CA GLY A 411 -32.29 15.65 16.70
C GLY A 411 -31.25 16.17 15.69
N LYS A 412 -31.71 16.80 14.59
CA LYS A 412 -30.81 17.32 13.54
C LYS A 412 -29.89 18.44 14.02
N ASN A 413 -30.31 19.24 15.00
CA ASN A 413 -29.53 20.37 15.52
C ASN A 413 -28.25 19.91 16.24
N PHE A 414 -28.25 18.66 16.74
CA PHE A 414 -27.06 18.06 17.35
C PHE A 414 -25.82 18.16 16.46
N PHE A 415 -25.94 17.86 15.17
CA PHE A 415 -24.77 17.83 14.28
C PHE A 415 -24.18 19.21 14.01
N GLU A 416 -25.04 20.23 13.89
CA GLU A 416 -24.60 21.62 13.75
C GLU A 416 -23.91 22.08 15.03
N GLU A 417 -24.55 21.90 16.19
CA GLU A 417 -23.97 22.28 17.47
C GLU A 417 -22.66 21.54 17.76
N PHE A 418 -22.60 20.23 17.44
CA PHE A 418 -21.39 19.43 17.58
C PHE A 418 -20.27 20.00 16.70
N TYR A 419 -20.55 20.28 15.43
CA TYR A 419 -19.57 20.85 14.51
C TYR A 419 -19.07 22.22 14.98
N GLN A 420 -19.97 23.10 15.39
CA GLN A 420 -19.61 24.42 15.94
C GLN A 420 -18.76 24.28 17.22
N ASN A 421 -19.07 23.32 18.09
CA ASN A 421 -18.24 23.04 19.26
C ASN A 421 -16.84 22.55 18.87
N GLU A 422 -16.71 21.65 17.89
CA GLU A 422 -15.41 21.17 17.41
C GLU A 422 -14.57 22.28 16.76
N LEU A 423 -15.20 23.28 16.11
CA LEU A 423 -14.50 24.45 15.56
C LEU A 423 -14.02 25.43 16.63
N ASN A 424 -14.82 25.59 17.70
CA ASN A 424 -14.57 26.54 18.78
C ASN A 424 -13.68 25.97 19.90
N ASP A 425 -13.58 24.65 20.00
CA ASP A 425 -12.69 24.02 20.95
C ASP A 425 -11.24 24.31 20.53
N HIS A 426 -10.38 24.58 21.52
CA HIS A 426 -8.93 24.78 21.35
C HIS A 426 -8.46 26.18 20.87
N LYS A 427 -8.78 27.22 21.65
CA LYS A 427 -8.15 28.57 21.57
C LYS A 427 -6.61 28.58 21.56
N ASN A 428 -5.98 27.47 21.97
CA ASN A 428 -4.53 27.29 22.03
C ASN A 428 -4.00 26.24 21.03
N ALA A 429 -4.70 26.00 19.92
CA ALA A 429 -4.25 25.08 18.88
C ALA A 429 -2.80 25.34 18.47
N VAL A 430 -2.05 24.26 18.23
CA VAL A 430 -0.66 24.31 17.79
C VAL A 430 -0.60 23.98 16.30
N ASP A 431 0.05 24.82 15.51
CA ASP A 431 0.35 24.50 14.12
C ASP A 431 1.41 23.38 14.07
N ASP A 432 1.04 22.28 13.44
CA ASP A 432 1.81 21.04 13.33
C ASP A 432 1.53 20.43 11.95
N PRO A 433 1.88 21.12 10.84
CA PRO A 433 1.61 20.62 9.50
C PRO A 433 2.24 19.24 9.29
N ALA A 434 1.53 18.38 8.57
CA ALA A 434 2.04 17.05 8.30
C ALA A 434 3.25 17.14 7.37
N VAL A 435 4.35 16.45 7.72
CA VAL A 435 5.57 16.40 6.90
C VAL A 435 5.37 15.34 5.79
N ILE A 436 4.37 15.56 4.96
CA ILE A 436 3.82 14.56 4.04
C ILE A 436 4.03 15.04 2.61
N SER A 437 4.96 14.39 1.89
CA SER A 437 5.22 14.59 0.47
C SER A 437 4.33 13.69 -0.38
N ILE A 438 3.00 13.85 -0.27
CA ILE A 438 2.03 13.08 -1.08
C ILE A 438 1.39 13.95 -2.14
#